data_AF-A0A8J5P7G0-F1
#
_entry.id   AF-A0A8J5P7G0-F1
#
_cell.length_a   1.000
_cell.length_b   1.000
_cell.length_c   1.000
_cell.angle_alpha   90.00
_cell.angle_beta   90.00
_cell.angle_gamma   90.00
#
_symmetry.space_group_name_H-M   'P 1'
#
loop_
_entity.id
_entity.type
_entity.pdbx_description
1 polymer ?
#
loop_
_entity_poly.entity_id
_entity_poly.type
_entity_poly.pdbx_seq_one_letter_code
_entity_poly.pdbx_strand_id
1 'polypeptide(L)'
;MGSIDHDVSGELSIEDAVNLLSGQDFWRTRANEALSLGSLKFSDGLNGVRGEGWINGAPSAVIPCRTARYNSVNGSFCSESQNLLSILRDEWRYSGAVISDWFGTYSTTEAFNAGLDLEMPGPTEFREYNNVLEAIKMGEVQKHQITDSATRFIDLLRKTGRVGELGLPPPLKAEEPDYLDDLKSRMLIRQAAESSMVLLKNEGDTLPQVDRDTRLAVFVHHATEPSLFGGGSASLKVPYSSTPWDALKKTYSYDTLGAGVAVNLLVPLPNESGLDIENIALF
;
A
#
# COMPACT_ATOMS: atom_id res chain seq x y z
N MET A 1 -16.67 -21.96 23.15
CA MET A 1 -18.11 -22.24 23.13
C MET A 1 -18.82 -20.91 23.29
N GLY A 2 -19.38 -20.41 22.20
CA GLY A 2 -19.97 -19.08 22.05
C GLY A 2 -20.14 -18.85 20.55
N SER A 3 -21.38 -18.93 20.06
CA SER A 3 -21.74 -18.86 18.65
C SER A 3 -21.28 -17.54 18.03
N ILE A 4 -20.48 -17.59 16.96
CA ILE A 4 -20.04 -16.40 16.19
C ILE A 4 -21.13 -15.95 15.18
N ASP A 5 -22.28 -16.64 15.15
CA ASP A 5 -23.40 -16.34 14.26
C ASP A 5 -24.39 -15.33 14.88
N HIS A 6 -23.90 -14.20 15.41
CA HIS A 6 -24.79 -13.04 15.62
C HIS A 6 -24.85 -12.26 14.31
N ASP A 7 -25.96 -12.37 13.59
CA ASP A 7 -26.21 -11.56 12.41
C ASP A 7 -26.58 -10.13 12.82
N VAL A 8 -25.57 -9.29 13.00
CA VAL A 8 -25.71 -7.87 13.38
C VAL A 8 -26.33 -7.01 12.27
N SER A 9 -26.53 -7.54 11.05
CA SER A 9 -27.06 -6.75 9.93
C SER A 9 -28.53 -6.34 10.13
N GLY A 10 -29.31 -7.13 10.86
CA GLY A 10 -30.72 -6.85 11.15
C GLY A 10 -30.96 -5.78 12.21
N GLU A 11 -29.94 -5.40 12.98
CA GLU A 11 -30.02 -4.43 14.09
C GLU A 11 -29.36 -3.08 13.76
N LEU A 12 -28.80 -2.95 12.56
CA LEU A 12 -28.02 -1.80 12.15
C LEU A 12 -28.92 -0.61 11.79
N SER A 13 -28.82 0.48 12.55
CA SER A 13 -29.46 1.74 12.16
C SER A 13 -28.81 2.29 10.88
N ILE A 14 -29.54 3.12 10.11
CA ILE A 14 -28.94 3.76 8.92
C ILE A 14 -27.75 4.65 9.30
N GLU A 15 -27.81 5.30 10.45
CA GLU A 15 -26.71 6.12 10.95
C GLU A 15 -25.46 5.27 11.25
N ASP A 16 -25.63 4.15 11.95
CA ASP A 16 -24.53 3.20 12.20
C ASP A 16 -23.98 2.62 10.89
N ALA A 17 -24.87 2.28 9.95
CA ALA A 17 -24.47 1.79 8.64
C ALA A 17 -23.61 2.82 7.91
N VAL A 18 -24.06 4.07 7.80
CA VAL A 18 -23.30 5.14 7.15
C VAL A 18 -21.96 5.37 7.83
N ASN A 19 -21.94 5.42 9.17
CA ASN A 19 -20.72 5.60 9.94
C ASN A 19 -19.70 4.47 9.73
N LEU A 20 -20.12 3.23 9.45
CA LEU A 20 -19.20 2.14 9.13
C LEU A 20 -18.57 2.25 7.73
N LEU A 21 -19.19 3.03 6.84
CA LEU A 21 -18.85 3.05 5.41
C LEU A 21 -17.90 4.19 5.03
N SER A 22 -17.18 4.75 5.99
CA SER A 22 -16.04 5.62 5.72
C SER A 22 -14.87 5.35 6.68
N GLY A 23 -13.68 5.76 6.28
CA GLY A 23 -12.53 5.85 7.17
C GLY A 23 -12.82 6.72 8.40
N GLN A 24 -12.17 6.37 9.52
CA GLN A 24 -12.02 7.23 10.69
C GLN A 24 -10.89 8.24 10.47
N ASP A 25 -9.76 7.73 9.98
CA ASP A 25 -8.55 8.49 9.70
C ASP A 25 -7.93 8.00 8.39
N PHE A 26 -6.68 8.38 8.13
CA PHE A 26 -5.98 7.98 6.92
C PHE A 26 -5.86 6.47 6.76
N TRP A 27 -5.75 5.70 7.84
CA TRP A 27 -5.40 4.28 7.80
C TRP A 27 -6.45 3.38 8.45
N ARG A 28 -7.44 3.93 9.14
CA ARG A 28 -8.35 3.15 9.98
C ARG A 28 -9.79 3.33 9.57
N THR A 29 -10.56 2.25 9.66
CA THR A 29 -12.03 2.33 9.65
C THR A 29 -12.57 2.69 11.03
N ARG A 30 -13.80 3.17 11.08
CA ARG A 30 -14.50 3.39 12.36
C ARG A 30 -14.84 2.05 13.01
N ALA A 31 -14.69 1.99 14.33
CA ALA A 31 -15.25 0.92 15.16
C ALA A 31 -16.70 1.29 15.54
N ASN A 32 -17.51 0.29 15.86
CA ASN A 32 -18.83 0.46 16.47
C ASN A 32 -18.92 -0.47 17.70
N GLU A 33 -18.64 0.10 18.88
CA GLU A 33 -18.61 -0.66 20.13
C GLU A 33 -19.98 -1.20 20.55
N ALA A 34 -21.06 -0.46 20.25
CA ALA A 34 -22.43 -0.88 20.57
C ALA A 34 -22.79 -2.20 19.86
N LEU A 35 -22.24 -2.40 18.66
CA LEU A 35 -22.43 -3.61 17.86
C LEU A 35 -21.25 -4.59 17.95
N SER A 36 -20.30 -4.35 18.86
CA SER A 36 -19.07 -5.15 19.00
C SER A 36 -18.27 -5.29 17.70
N LEU A 37 -18.22 -4.23 16.90
CA LEU A 37 -17.44 -4.13 15.67
C LEU A 37 -16.16 -3.33 15.90
N GLY A 38 -15.01 -3.97 15.71
CA GLY A 38 -13.69 -3.34 15.82
C GLY A 38 -13.30 -2.51 14.59
N SER A 39 -12.12 -1.88 14.66
CA SER A 39 -11.54 -1.09 13.56
C SER A 39 -10.52 -1.90 12.75
N LEU A 40 -10.53 -1.77 11.42
CA LEU A 40 -9.45 -2.23 10.57
C LEU A 40 -8.37 -1.18 10.45
N LYS A 41 -7.12 -1.61 10.51
CA LYS A 41 -5.94 -0.83 10.13
C LYS A 41 -5.50 -1.30 8.75
N PHE A 42 -5.56 -0.39 7.78
CA PHE A 42 -4.91 -0.52 6.49
C PHE A 42 -3.46 -0.06 6.58
N SER A 43 -2.66 -0.60 5.69
CA SER A 43 -1.32 -0.14 5.40
C SER A 43 -1.13 -0.33 3.92
N ASP A 44 -0.44 0.62 3.32
CA ASP A 44 0.03 0.41 1.97
C ASP A 44 0.93 -0.81 1.86
N GLY A 45 0.84 -1.40 0.67
CA GLY A 45 2.03 -1.76 -0.07
C GLY A 45 1.84 -2.85 -1.10
N LEU A 46 2.76 -2.85 -2.08
CA LEU A 46 2.96 -3.90 -3.08
C LEU A 46 4.26 -4.65 -2.82
N ASN A 47 5.23 -3.94 -2.22
CA ASN A 47 6.55 -4.44 -1.90
C ASN A 47 6.95 -4.24 -0.42
N GLY A 48 5.98 -4.07 0.48
CA GLY A 48 6.19 -3.90 1.93
C GLY A 48 4.85 -3.71 2.64
N VAL A 49 4.80 -3.67 3.98
CA VAL A 49 3.62 -3.22 4.75
C VAL A 49 4.02 -1.96 5.53
N ARG A 50 4.11 -0.81 4.87
CA ARG A 50 4.74 0.42 5.43
C ARG A 50 4.25 0.83 6.84
N GLY A 51 3.01 0.50 7.18
CA GLY A 51 2.31 1.03 8.34
C GLY A 51 1.79 2.45 8.08
N GLU A 52 1.63 3.21 9.15
CA GLU A 52 0.92 4.51 9.11
C GLU A 52 1.83 5.70 8.78
N GLY A 53 3.14 5.54 8.95
CA GLY A 53 4.11 6.62 8.79
C GLY A 53 4.56 6.79 7.35
N TRP A 54 4.39 7.99 6.79
CA TRP A 54 4.99 8.40 5.52
C TRP A 54 6.47 8.73 5.65
N ILE A 55 6.86 9.30 6.80
CA ILE A 55 8.23 9.69 7.15
C ILE A 55 8.54 8.99 8.48
N ASN A 56 9.60 8.18 8.54
CA ASN A 56 9.99 7.38 9.71
C ASN A 56 8.97 6.29 10.16
N GLY A 57 8.17 5.76 9.22
CA GLY A 57 7.29 4.61 9.50
C GLY A 57 8.03 3.37 10.02
N ALA A 58 7.30 2.46 10.68
CA ALA A 58 7.83 1.20 11.14
C ALA A 58 8.37 0.38 9.94
N PRO A 59 9.51 -0.32 10.07
CA PRO A 59 10.01 -1.14 8.98
C PRO A 59 9.06 -2.31 8.65
N SER A 60 9.13 -2.88 7.45
CA SER A 60 8.12 -3.87 7.07
C SER A 60 8.42 -4.85 5.94
N ALA A 61 7.59 -5.91 5.83
CA ALA A 61 7.68 -7.04 4.90
C ALA A 61 6.67 -6.94 3.72
N VAL A 62 6.94 -7.65 2.62
CA VAL A 62 6.48 -7.34 1.24
C VAL A 62 5.33 -8.21 0.72
N ILE A 63 4.09 -7.70 0.55
CA ILE A 63 2.95 -8.47 -0.04
C ILE A 63 1.91 -7.56 -0.75
N PRO A 64 1.35 -7.90 -1.95
CA PRO A 64 0.39 -7.05 -2.70
C PRO A 64 -1.11 -7.28 -2.43
N CYS A 65 -1.93 -6.21 -2.51
CA CYS A 65 -3.41 -6.20 -2.52
C CYS A 65 -3.99 -5.21 -3.57
N ARG A 66 -5.25 -5.35 -4.02
CA ARG A 66 -5.88 -4.50 -5.08
C ARG A 66 -6.80 -3.42 -4.49
N THR A 67 -6.67 -2.18 -4.98
CA THR A 67 -7.56 -1.02 -4.71
C THR A 67 -8.36 -0.61 -5.96
N ALA A 68 -9.50 0.06 -5.79
CA ALA A 68 -10.18 0.76 -6.89
C ALA A 68 -9.29 1.92 -7.39
N ARG A 69 -9.33 2.27 -8.68
CA ARG A 69 -8.40 3.26 -9.27
C ARG A 69 -9.01 4.66 -9.36
N TYR A 70 -8.16 5.69 -9.26
CA TYR A 70 -8.54 7.10 -9.49
C TYR A 70 -9.09 7.40 -10.89
N ASN A 71 -8.66 6.65 -11.91
CA ASN A 71 -8.94 7.02 -13.29
C ASN A 71 -10.39 6.70 -13.70
N SER A 72 -10.86 7.36 -14.75
CA SER A 72 -12.10 6.98 -15.43
C SER A 72 -11.86 5.91 -16.51
N VAL A 73 -12.90 5.14 -16.81
CA VAL A 73 -12.98 4.24 -17.95
C VAL A 73 -14.29 4.55 -18.67
N ASN A 74 -14.22 4.86 -19.96
CA ASN A 74 -15.38 5.23 -20.78
C ASN A 74 -16.22 6.38 -20.20
N GLY A 75 -15.58 7.35 -19.55
CA GLY A 75 -16.24 8.57 -19.06
C GLY A 75 -16.75 8.51 -17.61
N SER A 76 -16.67 7.36 -16.93
CA SER A 76 -17.06 7.23 -15.52
C SER A 76 -15.85 6.87 -14.66
N PHE A 77 -15.70 7.52 -13.50
CA PHE A 77 -14.70 7.13 -12.50
C PHE A 77 -14.90 5.68 -12.08
N CYS A 78 -13.81 4.92 -11.89
CA CYS A 78 -13.92 3.50 -11.59
C CYS A 78 -14.72 3.21 -10.30
N SER A 79 -14.62 4.08 -9.30
CA SER A 79 -15.36 4.01 -8.03
C SER A 79 -16.85 4.30 -8.16
N GLU A 80 -17.29 4.88 -9.28
CA GLU A 80 -18.68 5.30 -9.54
C GLU A 80 -19.23 4.66 -10.82
N SER A 81 -18.50 3.71 -11.40
CA SER A 81 -18.88 3.04 -12.62
C SER A 81 -19.75 1.84 -12.33
N GLN A 82 -21.07 2.01 -12.48
CA GLN A 82 -22.03 0.90 -12.43
C GLN A 82 -21.65 -0.22 -13.39
N ASN A 83 -21.14 0.08 -14.58
CA ASN A 83 -20.72 -0.93 -15.55
C ASN A 83 -19.57 -1.80 -15.04
N LEU A 84 -18.58 -1.21 -14.36
CA LEU A 84 -17.45 -1.98 -13.83
C LEU A 84 -17.83 -2.78 -12.59
N LEU A 85 -18.59 -2.17 -11.69
CA LEU A 85 -18.97 -2.81 -10.44
C LEU A 85 -20.11 -3.83 -10.63
N SER A 86 -20.97 -3.68 -11.64
CA SER A 86 -21.93 -4.73 -12.01
C SER A 86 -21.26 -5.97 -12.57
N ILE A 87 -20.19 -5.86 -13.38
CA ILE A 87 -19.39 -7.03 -13.79
C ILE A 87 -18.88 -7.78 -12.55
N LEU A 88 -18.34 -7.04 -11.59
CA LEU A 88 -17.81 -7.61 -10.34
C LEU A 88 -18.91 -8.33 -9.53
N ARG A 89 -20.10 -7.73 -9.41
CA ARG A 89 -21.22 -8.22 -8.60
C ARG A 89 -22.06 -9.28 -9.29
N ASP A 90 -22.48 -9.00 -10.51
CA ASP A 90 -23.48 -9.77 -11.25
C ASP A 90 -22.83 -10.89 -12.08
N GLU A 91 -21.69 -10.63 -12.72
CA GLU A 91 -21.02 -11.65 -13.54
C GLU A 91 -20.07 -12.49 -12.70
N TRP A 92 -19.18 -11.86 -11.94
CA TRP A 92 -18.15 -12.57 -11.16
C TRP A 92 -18.64 -13.02 -9.79
N ARG A 93 -19.84 -12.59 -9.37
CA ARG A 93 -20.46 -12.97 -8.09
C ARG A 93 -19.59 -12.63 -6.88
N TYR A 94 -18.81 -11.56 -6.97
CA TYR A 94 -18.00 -11.12 -5.84
C TYR A 94 -18.89 -10.52 -4.75
N SER A 95 -18.82 -11.08 -3.55
CA SER A 95 -19.63 -10.70 -2.39
C SER A 95 -18.87 -9.86 -1.34
N GLY A 96 -17.59 -9.56 -1.56
CA GLY A 96 -16.78 -8.78 -0.63
C GLY A 96 -16.93 -7.26 -0.81
N ALA A 97 -16.35 -6.51 0.13
CA ALA A 97 -16.34 -5.05 0.10
C ALA A 97 -15.42 -4.49 -0.99
N VAL A 98 -15.86 -3.44 -1.68
CA VAL A 98 -15.09 -2.61 -2.61
C VAL A 98 -14.72 -1.31 -1.90
N ILE A 99 -13.43 -1.04 -1.85
CA ILE A 99 -12.84 0.10 -1.14
C ILE A 99 -12.27 1.06 -2.18
N SER A 100 -12.50 2.37 -2.00
CA SER A 100 -11.92 3.39 -2.88
C SER A 100 -10.39 3.37 -2.79
N ASP A 101 -9.72 3.90 -3.81
CA ASP A 101 -8.39 4.47 -3.54
C ASP A 101 -8.53 5.63 -2.54
N TRP A 102 -7.42 6.09 -1.99
CA TRP A 102 -7.41 7.23 -1.08
C TRP A 102 -7.92 8.50 -1.76
N PHE A 103 -9.04 9.06 -1.31
CA PHE A 103 -9.73 10.19 -1.98
C PHE A 103 -10.29 9.83 -3.38
N GLY A 104 -10.42 8.53 -3.69
CA GLY A 104 -10.94 8.04 -4.96
C GLY A 104 -12.47 7.98 -5.03
N THR A 105 -13.18 8.79 -4.23
CA THR A 105 -14.65 8.92 -4.25
C THR A 105 -14.98 10.33 -4.69
N TYR A 106 -16.03 10.54 -5.50
CA TYR A 106 -16.31 11.85 -6.10
C TYR A 106 -17.75 12.33 -5.90
N SER A 107 -18.60 11.51 -5.27
CA SER A 107 -20.02 11.78 -5.03
C SER A 107 -20.57 10.88 -3.93
N THR A 108 -21.68 11.31 -3.32
CA THR A 108 -22.48 10.46 -2.43
C THR A 108 -23.29 9.46 -3.24
N THR A 109 -24.09 9.96 -4.18
CA THR A 109 -25.14 9.20 -4.86
C THR A 109 -24.58 8.19 -5.85
N GLU A 110 -23.73 8.61 -6.77
CA GLU A 110 -23.21 7.76 -7.84
C GLU A 110 -22.31 6.66 -7.29
N ALA A 111 -21.55 6.93 -6.23
CA ALA A 111 -20.75 5.93 -5.53
C ALA A 111 -21.59 4.82 -4.89
N PHE A 112 -22.66 5.15 -4.16
CA PHE A 112 -23.58 4.14 -3.61
C PHE A 112 -24.31 3.38 -4.72
N ASN A 113 -24.74 4.07 -5.76
CA ASN A 113 -25.44 3.47 -6.90
C ASN A 113 -24.56 2.54 -7.72
N ALA A 114 -23.26 2.82 -7.80
CA ALA A 114 -22.29 1.93 -8.44
C ALA A 114 -21.96 0.70 -7.58
N GLY A 115 -22.08 0.78 -6.26
CA GLY A 115 -21.74 -0.31 -5.34
C GLY A 115 -20.35 -0.20 -4.72
N LEU A 116 -19.82 1.03 -4.59
CA LEU A 116 -18.66 1.30 -3.74
C LEU A 116 -19.05 1.10 -2.27
N ASP A 117 -18.32 0.29 -1.53
CA ASP A 117 -18.71 -0.07 -0.16
C ASP A 117 -18.04 0.80 0.90
N LEU A 118 -16.78 1.19 0.74
CA LEU A 118 -16.03 1.96 1.74
C LEU A 118 -15.27 3.13 1.08
N GLU A 119 -15.49 4.34 1.60
CA GLU A 119 -14.70 5.53 1.27
C GLU A 119 -13.46 5.62 2.19
N MET A 120 -12.29 5.74 1.59
CA MET A 120 -11.02 6.01 2.28
C MET A 120 -10.34 7.24 1.66
N PRO A 121 -9.58 8.03 2.44
CA PRO A 121 -9.43 7.97 3.89
C PRO A 121 -10.61 8.60 4.64
N GLY A 122 -10.53 8.59 5.98
CA GLY A 122 -11.31 9.50 6.83
C GLY A 122 -10.58 10.82 7.13
N PRO A 123 -11.29 11.86 7.60
CA PRO A 123 -12.75 11.94 7.70
C PRO A 123 -13.41 11.93 6.31
N THR A 124 -14.66 11.51 6.26
CA THR A 124 -15.42 11.39 5.00
C THR A 124 -15.66 12.75 4.35
N GLU A 125 -15.65 12.79 3.02
CA GLU A 125 -16.09 13.94 2.24
C GLU A 125 -17.49 13.70 1.66
N PHE A 126 -17.79 12.47 1.25
CA PHE A 126 -19.01 12.14 0.50
C PHE A 126 -20.04 11.30 1.25
N ARG A 127 -19.72 10.81 2.45
CA ARG A 127 -20.58 9.93 3.25
C ARG A 127 -20.90 10.49 4.63
N GLU A 128 -20.80 11.81 4.79
CA GLU A 128 -21.38 12.50 5.94
C GLU A 128 -22.87 12.14 6.08
N TYR A 129 -23.30 11.80 7.30
CA TYR A 129 -24.64 11.23 7.54
C TYR A 129 -25.77 12.10 6.99
N ASN A 130 -25.66 13.42 7.11
CA ASN A 130 -26.67 14.35 6.61
C ASN A 130 -26.79 14.32 5.07
N ASN A 131 -25.67 14.20 4.36
CA ASN A 131 -25.65 14.12 2.89
C ASN A 131 -26.31 12.83 2.42
N VAL A 132 -25.97 11.70 3.07
CA VAL A 132 -26.59 10.40 2.75
C VAL A 132 -28.08 10.42 3.08
N LEU A 133 -28.48 11.01 4.20
CA LEU A 133 -29.88 11.12 4.60
C LEU A 133 -30.68 11.98 3.61
N GLU A 134 -30.09 13.05 3.06
CA GLU A 134 -30.69 13.88 2.03
C GLU A 134 -30.86 13.11 0.71
N ALA A 135 -29.83 12.39 0.25
CA ALA A 135 -29.92 11.52 -0.93
C ALA A 135 -31.01 10.45 -0.79
N ILE A 136 -31.19 9.88 0.41
CA ILE A 136 -32.31 8.95 0.69
C ILE A 136 -33.67 9.66 0.59
N LYS A 137 -33.80 10.87 1.16
CA LYS A 137 -35.06 11.65 1.12
C LYS A 137 -35.44 12.04 -0.31
N MET A 138 -34.45 12.34 -1.14
CA MET A 138 -34.63 12.66 -2.56
C MET A 138 -34.87 11.41 -3.42
N GLY A 139 -34.68 10.21 -2.87
CA GLY A 139 -34.85 8.93 -3.59
C GLY A 139 -33.70 8.61 -4.54
N GLU A 140 -32.58 9.32 -4.42
CA GLU A 140 -31.38 9.14 -5.24
C GLU A 140 -30.55 7.91 -4.80
N VAL A 141 -30.61 7.59 -3.49
CA VAL A 141 -30.02 6.40 -2.89
C VAL A 141 -31.07 5.68 -2.06
N GLN A 142 -31.18 4.37 -2.24
CA GLN A 142 -32.09 3.53 -1.47
C GLN A 142 -31.42 3.03 -0.20
N LYS A 143 -32.19 2.95 0.89
CA LYS A 143 -31.72 2.46 2.19
C LYS A 143 -31.02 1.09 2.11
N HIS A 144 -31.55 0.20 1.27
CA HIS A 144 -30.99 -1.15 1.12
C HIS A 144 -29.56 -1.13 0.56
N GLN A 145 -29.20 -0.16 -0.30
CA GLN A 145 -27.85 -0.06 -0.86
C GLN A 145 -26.83 0.22 0.24
N ILE A 146 -27.19 1.06 1.22
CA ILE A 146 -26.35 1.38 2.38
C ILE A 146 -26.21 0.16 3.28
N THR A 147 -27.32 -0.52 3.60
CA THR A 147 -27.28 -1.70 4.46
C THR A 147 -26.54 -2.87 3.80
N ASP A 148 -26.65 -3.03 2.48
CA ASP A 148 -25.93 -4.05 1.73
C ASP A 148 -24.42 -3.77 1.75
N SER A 149 -24.01 -2.52 1.53
CA SER A 149 -22.60 -2.11 1.64
C SER A 149 -22.06 -2.33 3.06
N ALA A 150 -22.83 -1.96 4.08
CA ALA A 150 -22.47 -2.19 5.47
C ALA A 150 -22.35 -3.69 5.79
N THR A 151 -23.23 -4.53 5.24
CA THR A 151 -23.17 -5.99 5.40
C THR A 151 -21.89 -6.56 4.79
N ARG A 152 -21.49 -6.11 3.60
CA ARG A 152 -20.21 -6.53 2.97
C ARG A 152 -19.01 -6.08 3.79
N PHE A 153 -19.07 -4.89 4.38
CA PHE A 153 -18.01 -4.39 5.25
C PHE A 153 -17.94 -5.16 6.58
N ILE A 154 -19.08 -5.46 7.20
CA ILE A 154 -19.14 -6.30 8.41
C ILE A 154 -18.61 -7.71 8.13
N ASP A 155 -18.87 -8.27 6.95
CA ASP A 155 -18.28 -9.55 6.55
C ASP A 155 -16.75 -9.47 6.42
N LEU A 156 -16.21 -8.35 5.93
CA LEU A 156 -14.76 -8.09 5.95
C LEU A 156 -14.22 -8.01 7.38
N LEU A 157 -14.92 -7.33 8.30
CA LEU A 157 -14.57 -7.32 9.73
C LEU A 157 -14.56 -8.73 10.31
N ARG A 158 -15.56 -9.55 9.99
CA ARG A 158 -15.65 -10.94 10.45
C ARG A 158 -14.47 -11.77 9.95
N LYS A 159 -14.16 -11.68 8.66
CA LYS A 159 -13.04 -12.41 8.02
C LYS A 159 -11.66 -12.02 8.57
N THR A 160 -11.54 -10.83 9.12
CA THR A 160 -10.31 -10.30 9.72
C THR A 160 -10.31 -10.41 11.25
N GLY A 161 -11.29 -11.10 11.84
CA GLY A 161 -11.37 -11.33 13.29
C GLY A 161 -11.81 -10.12 14.12
N ARG A 162 -12.41 -9.10 13.50
CA ARG A 162 -12.78 -7.83 14.17
C ARG A 162 -14.23 -7.75 14.61
N VAL A 163 -14.93 -8.87 14.66
CA VAL A 163 -16.25 -8.98 15.29
C VAL A 163 -16.07 -9.60 16.67
N GLY A 164 -16.55 -8.92 17.72
CA GLY A 164 -16.36 -9.31 19.11
C GLY A 164 -15.04 -8.83 19.74
N GLU A 165 -14.13 -8.24 18.95
CA GLU A 165 -12.93 -7.58 19.44
C GLU A 165 -13.14 -6.06 19.48
N LEU A 166 -13.29 -5.52 20.69
CA LEU A 166 -13.51 -4.09 20.91
C LEU A 166 -12.20 -3.31 20.84
N GLY A 167 -12.25 -2.14 20.20
CA GLY A 167 -11.15 -1.16 20.16
C GLY A 167 -10.25 -1.22 18.92
N LEU A 168 -9.18 -0.41 18.97
CA LEU A 168 -8.12 -0.44 17.97
C LEU A 168 -7.34 -1.75 18.08
N PRO A 169 -6.83 -2.32 16.97
CA PRO A 169 -5.87 -3.40 17.10
C PRO A 169 -4.75 -2.95 18.03
N PRO A 170 -4.33 -3.78 19.01
CA PRO A 170 -3.15 -3.46 19.78
C PRO A 170 -1.99 -3.22 18.79
N PRO A 171 -1.10 -2.23 19.04
CA PRO A 171 0.11 -2.10 18.23
C PRO A 171 0.82 -3.45 18.30
N LEU A 172 0.81 -4.17 17.17
CA LEU A 172 1.32 -5.52 17.11
C LEU A 172 2.83 -5.45 17.37
N LYS A 173 3.39 -6.52 17.95
CA LYS A 173 4.85 -6.81 17.95
C LYS A 173 5.53 -6.54 16.60
N ALA A 174 4.76 -6.50 15.51
CA ALA A 174 5.17 -6.09 14.17
C ALA A 174 5.74 -4.68 14.04
N GLU A 175 5.58 -3.80 15.03
CA GLU A 175 6.24 -2.48 15.07
C GLU A 175 7.58 -2.51 15.83
N GLU A 176 7.94 -3.64 16.47
CA GLU A 176 9.21 -3.82 17.16
C GLU A 176 10.35 -4.16 16.17
N PRO A 177 11.49 -3.46 16.20
CA PRO A 177 12.62 -3.70 15.28
C PRO A 177 13.10 -5.16 15.25
N ASP A 178 13.11 -5.82 16.41
CA ASP A 178 13.60 -7.20 16.56
C ASP A 178 12.66 -8.23 15.90
N TYR A 179 11.37 -7.91 15.79
CA TYR A 179 10.40 -8.78 15.11
C TYR A 179 10.60 -8.78 13.58
N LEU A 180 11.06 -7.65 13.04
CA LEU A 180 11.23 -7.42 11.61
C LEU A 180 12.60 -7.90 11.09
N ASP A 181 13.50 -8.25 12.00
CA ASP A 181 14.88 -8.61 11.68
C ASP A 181 15.20 -10.10 11.87
N ASP A 182 14.25 -10.97 11.51
CA ASP A 182 14.43 -12.41 11.64
C ASP A 182 15.17 -13.02 10.43
N LEU A 183 16.07 -13.97 10.71
CA LEU A 183 16.92 -14.60 9.69
C LEU A 183 16.13 -15.28 8.56
N LYS A 184 14.93 -15.82 8.84
CA LYS A 184 14.13 -16.53 7.82
C LYS A 184 13.59 -15.55 6.80
N SER A 185 13.04 -14.42 7.25
CA SER A 185 12.58 -13.35 6.36
C SER A 185 13.74 -12.80 5.53
N ARG A 186 14.91 -12.57 6.15
CA ARG A 186 16.12 -12.12 5.42
C ARG A 186 16.51 -13.06 4.29
N MET A 187 16.54 -14.37 4.56
CA MET A 187 16.89 -15.38 3.56
C MET A 187 15.86 -15.45 2.43
N LEU A 188 14.57 -15.37 2.76
CA LEU A 188 13.50 -15.38 1.77
C LEU A 188 13.55 -14.15 0.86
N ILE A 189 13.75 -12.96 1.43
CA ILE A 189 13.89 -11.70 0.67
C ILE A 189 15.10 -11.79 -0.27
N ARG A 190 16.24 -12.28 0.23
CA ARG A 190 17.43 -12.49 -0.58
C ARG A 190 17.17 -13.45 -1.74
N GLN A 191 16.54 -14.60 -1.48
CA GLN A 191 16.22 -15.58 -2.51
C GLN A 191 15.25 -15.01 -3.57
N ALA A 192 14.24 -14.25 -3.14
CA ALA A 192 13.31 -13.58 -4.06
C ALA A 192 14.04 -12.55 -4.94
N ALA A 193 14.94 -11.76 -4.37
CA ALA A 193 15.76 -10.80 -5.10
C ALA A 193 16.70 -11.49 -6.10
N GLU A 194 17.42 -12.53 -5.68
CA GLU A 194 18.29 -13.34 -6.54
C GLU A 194 17.51 -13.95 -7.72
N SER A 195 16.29 -14.44 -7.46
CA SER A 195 15.42 -15.04 -8.49
C SER A 195 14.74 -14.03 -9.41
N SER A 196 14.77 -12.74 -9.06
CA SER A 196 14.16 -11.67 -9.85
C SER A 196 15.13 -11.02 -10.85
N MET A 197 16.43 -11.33 -10.76
CA MET A 197 17.44 -10.81 -11.68
C MET A 197 17.37 -11.50 -13.04
N VAL A 198 17.47 -10.71 -14.12
CA VAL A 198 17.51 -11.22 -15.49
C VAL A 198 18.86 -10.89 -16.13
N LEU A 199 19.63 -11.93 -16.49
CA LEU A 199 20.87 -11.76 -17.24
C LEU A 199 20.56 -11.46 -18.70
N LEU A 200 20.69 -10.18 -19.09
CA LEU A 200 20.34 -9.74 -20.45
C LEU A 200 21.44 -10.06 -21.47
N LYS A 201 22.71 -10.03 -21.06
CA LYS A 201 23.86 -10.23 -21.94
C LYS A 201 25.04 -10.82 -21.17
N ASN A 202 25.71 -11.80 -21.75
CA ASN A 202 26.95 -12.39 -21.22
C ASN A 202 27.82 -12.86 -22.39
N GLU A 203 28.80 -12.05 -22.79
CA GLU A 203 29.74 -12.38 -23.87
C GLU A 203 31.09 -12.80 -23.28
N GLY A 204 31.76 -13.75 -23.94
CA GLY A 204 33.09 -14.19 -23.55
C GLY A 204 33.17 -14.81 -22.15
N ASP A 205 32.07 -15.41 -21.68
CA ASP A 205 31.97 -16.01 -20.34
C ASP A 205 32.39 -15.05 -19.20
N THR A 206 32.06 -13.76 -19.38
CA THR A 206 32.39 -12.71 -18.41
C THR A 206 31.77 -12.99 -17.03
N LEU A 207 30.58 -13.60 -16.98
CA LEU A 207 29.94 -14.06 -15.75
C LEU A 207 29.70 -15.57 -15.79
N PRO A 208 29.79 -16.27 -14.63
CA PRO A 208 30.13 -15.73 -13.31
C PRO A 208 31.64 -15.57 -13.08
N GLN A 209 32.05 -14.48 -12.41
CA GLN A 209 33.39 -14.37 -11.85
C GLN A 209 33.42 -15.13 -10.52
N VAL A 210 34.10 -16.27 -10.50
CA VAL A 210 34.16 -17.17 -9.32
C VAL A 210 35.49 -17.08 -8.57
N ASP A 211 36.50 -16.44 -9.15
CA ASP A 211 37.81 -16.25 -8.51
C ASP A 211 37.80 -15.00 -7.62
N ARG A 212 37.99 -15.21 -6.32
CA ARG A 212 38.02 -14.14 -5.31
C ARG A 212 39.27 -13.25 -5.43
N ASP A 213 40.32 -13.74 -6.07
CA ASP A 213 41.56 -12.99 -6.29
C ASP A 213 41.50 -12.12 -7.54
N THR A 214 40.38 -12.17 -8.27
CA THR A 214 40.07 -11.22 -9.35
C THR A 214 40.14 -9.79 -8.82
N ARG A 215 40.94 -8.95 -9.49
CA ARG A 215 41.00 -7.51 -9.21
C ARG A 215 39.76 -6.83 -9.78
N LEU A 216 38.96 -6.24 -8.91
CA LEU A 216 37.70 -5.59 -9.27
C LEU A 216 37.80 -4.07 -9.11
N ALA A 217 37.36 -3.33 -10.13
CA ALA A 217 37.11 -1.90 -10.03
C ALA A 217 35.64 -1.63 -10.33
N VAL A 218 34.94 -0.99 -9.39
CA VAL A 218 33.50 -0.70 -9.46
C VAL A 218 33.31 0.79 -9.69
N PHE A 219 32.53 1.15 -10.71
CA PHE A 219 32.23 2.55 -11.07
C PHE A 219 30.74 2.74 -11.26
N VAL A 220 29.99 2.94 -10.16
CA VAL A 220 28.56 3.24 -10.22
C VAL A 220 28.07 3.82 -8.90
N HIS A 221 27.24 4.87 -8.97
CA HIS A 221 26.64 5.51 -7.79
C HIS A 221 25.78 4.52 -6.96
N HIS A 222 25.01 3.65 -7.63
CA HIS A 222 24.19 2.64 -6.98
C HIS A 222 24.97 1.49 -6.31
N ALA A 223 26.31 1.47 -6.41
CA ALA A 223 27.12 0.52 -5.65
C ALA A 223 27.03 0.81 -4.15
N THR A 224 26.94 2.08 -3.76
CA THR A 224 26.82 2.53 -2.36
C THR A 224 25.43 3.04 -2.02
N GLU A 225 24.66 3.50 -3.01
CA GLU A 225 23.29 4.02 -2.83
C GLU A 225 22.29 3.22 -3.68
N PRO A 226 21.94 1.98 -3.27
CA PRO A 226 21.07 1.13 -4.08
C PRO A 226 19.63 1.67 -4.13
N SER A 227 19.02 1.63 -5.31
CA SER A 227 17.58 1.83 -5.45
C SER A 227 16.87 0.53 -5.07
N LEU A 228 16.32 0.48 -3.85
CA LEU A 228 15.68 -0.73 -3.32
C LEU A 228 14.23 -0.92 -3.83
N PHE A 229 13.54 0.19 -4.07
CA PHE A 229 12.16 0.23 -4.56
C PHE A 229 11.86 1.60 -5.18
N GLY A 230 10.74 1.71 -5.89
CA GLY A 230 10.24 2.98 -6.42
C GLY A 230 9.71 3.92 -5.32
N GLY A 231 9.32 5.13 -5.72
CA GLY A 231 8.75 6.13 -4.81
C GLY A 231 7.27 5.94 -4.49
N GLY A 232 6.70 6.87 -3.71
CA GLY A 232 5.26 6.95 -3.43
C GLY A 232 4.76 5.92 -2.40
N SER A 233 3.50 5.50 -2.56
CA SER A 233 2.81 4.53 -1.69
C SER A 233 3.49 3.16 -1.62
N ALA A 234 4.41 2.85 -2.54
CA ALA A 234 5.14 1.60 -2.56
C ALA A 234 6.46 1.65 -1.77
N SER A 235 6.89 2.83 -1.31
CA SER A 235 8.12 3.00 -0.53
C SER A 235 7.91 2.66 0.94
N LEU A 236 8.98 2.25 1.64
CA LEU A 236 8.97 2.01 3.08
C LEU A 236 10.36 2.18 3.72
N LYS A 237 10.41 2.21 5.05
CA LYS A 237 11.67 2.11 5.79
C LYS A 237 12.09 0.64 5.87
N VAL A 238 13.34 0.33 5.56
CA VAL A 238 13.87 -1.04 5.74
C VAL A 238 14.60 -1.17 7.07
N PRO A 239 14.55 -2.32 7.77
CA PRO A 239 15.30 -2.51 9.03
C PRO A 239 16.81 -2.42 8.79
N TYR A 240 17.27 -2.99 7.67
CA TYR A 240 18.64 -2.92 7.21
C TYR A 240 18.68 -3.01 5.68
N SER A 241 19.78 -2.56 5.08
CA SER A 241 20.09 -2.83 3.68
C SER A 241 21.56 -3.19 3.55
N SER A 242 21.88 -4.03 2.58
CA SER A 242 23.25 -4.30 2.16
C SER A 242 23.47 -3.66 0.78
N THR A 243 24.47 -2.82 0.66
CA THR A 243 24.83 -2.22 -0.62
C THR A 243 25.54 -3.25 -1.51
N PRO A 244 25.45 -3.15 -2.85
CA PRO A 244 26.26 -3.98 -3.74
C PRO A 244 27.76 -3.89 -3.41
N TRP A 245 28.25 -2.71 -3.06
CA TRP A 245 29.64 -2.50 -2.67
C TRP A 245 30.03 -3.28 -1.41
N ASP A 246 29.20 -3.27 -0.37
CA ASP A 246 29.46 -4.04 0.85
C ASP A 246 29.46 -5.55 0.61
N ALA A 247 28.65 -6.04 -0.33
CA ALA A 247 28.65 -7.43 -0.74
C ALA A 247 29.91 -7.82 -1.53
N LEU A 248 30.36 -6.94 -2.45
CA LEU A 248 31.55 -7.17 -3.26
C LEU A 248 32.84 -7.17 -2.43
N LYS A 249 33.03 -6.19 -1.52
CA LYS A 249 34.17 -6.16 -0.58
C LYS A 249 34.29 -7.40 0.30
N LYS A 250 33.16 -8.04 0.65
CA LYS A 250 33.16 -9.28 1.43
C LYS A 250 33.54 -10.51 0.59
N THR A 251 33.50 -10.38 -0.74
CA THR A 251 33.67 -11.50 -1.68
C THR A 251 35.04 -11.48 -2.34
N TYR A 252 35.56 -10.31 -2.73
CA TYR A 252 36.81 -10.16 -3.46
C TYR A 252 37.95 -9.60 -2.60
N SER A 253 39.18 -10.05 -2.86
CA SER A 253 40.38 -9.67 -2.08
C SER A 253 41.00 -8.33 -2.51
N TYR A 254 40.76 -7.92 -3.76
CA TYR A 254 41.34 -6.72 -4.36
C TYR A 254 40.26 -5.90 -5.05
N ASP A 255 39.68 -4.96 -4.32
CA ASP A 255 38.60 -4.10 -4.79
C ASP A 255 38.98 -2.61 -4.78
N THR A 256 38.35 -1.84 -5.65
CA THR A 256 38.43 -0.37 -5.65
C THR A 256 37.09 0.20 -6.11
N LEU A 257 36.61 1.22 -5.42
CA LEU A 257 35.42 1.97 -5.78
C LEU A 257 35.83 3.32 -6.38
N GLY A 258 35.37 3.60 -7.60
CA GLY A 258 35.42 4.93 -8.20
C GLY A 258 34.08 5.65 -8.06
N ALA A 259 34.11 6.99 -8.08
CA ALA A 259 32.93 7.84 -7.85
C ALA A 259 31.78 7.63 -8.86
N GLY A 260 32.08 7.14 -10.07
CA GLY A 260 31.08 6.97 -11.13
C GLY A 260 30.41 8.30 -11.50
N VAL A 261 29.11 8.27 -11.77
CA VAL A 261 28.27 9.45 -12.03
C VAL A 261 27.09 9.45 -11.07
N ALA A 262 26.87 10.55 -10.37
CA ALA A 262 25.74 10.71 -9.46
C ALA A 262 24.40 10.73 -10.23
N VAL A 263 23.38 10.08 -9.66
CA VAL A 263 22.04 9.99 -10.28
C VAL A 263 21.04 10.64 -9.33
N ASN A 264 20.86 11.95 -9.48
CA ASN A 264 19.95 12.72 -8.64
C ASN A 264 18.57 12.81 -9.27
N LEU A 265 17.52 12.75 -8.43
CA LEU A 265 16.13 12.96 -8.88
C LEU A 265 15.92 14.36 -9.49
N LEU A 266 16.64 15.34 -8.96
CA LEU A 266 16.67 16.71 -9.45
C LEU A 266 18.10 17.04 -9.89
N VAL A 267 18.24 17.86 -10.93
CA VAL A 267 19.56 18.35 -11.35
C VAL A 267 20.16 19.14 -10.17
N PRO A 268 21.31 18.72 -9.62
CA PRO A 268 21.94 19.45 -8.52
C PRO A 268 22.29 20.85 -8.99
N LEU A 269 22.15 21.84 -8.11
CA LEU A 269 22.68 23.17 -8.42
C LEU A 269 24.19 23.06 -8.65
N PRO A 270 24.79 23.84 -9.57
CA PRO A 270 26.17 23.62 -9.96
C PRO A 270 27.15 23.65 -8.77
N ASN A 271 26.88 24.53 -7.81
CA ASN A 271 27.63 24.72 -6.58
C ASN A 271 27.61 23.46 -5.67
N GLU A 272 26.55 22.66 -5.75
CA GLU A 272 26.35 21.42 -4.97
C GLU A 272 26.88 20.19 -5.72
N SER A 273 27.00 20.28 -7.05
CA SER A 273 27.50 19.21 -7.91
C SER A 273 29.03 19.11 -7.98
N GLY A 274 29.75 20.08 -7.40
CA GLY A 274 31.20 20.23 -7.56
C GLY A 274 31.63 20.70 -8.96
N LEU A 275 30.67 21.09 -9.82
CA LEU A 275 30.95 21.71 -11.11
C LEU A 275 31.25 23.20 -10.91
N ASP A 276 32.48 23.59 -11.22
CA ASP A 276 32.87 24.98 -11.28
C ASP A 276 32.35 25.61 -12.57
N ILE A 277 31.24 26.34 -12.48
CA ILE A 277 30.56 26.97 -13.62
C ILE A 277 31.51 27.90 -14.37
N GLU A 278 32.47 28.53 -13.69
CA GLU A 278 33.42 29.45 -14.31
C GLU A 278 34.35 28.78 -15.32
N ASN A 279 34.50 27.45 -15.25
CA ASN A 279 35.32 26.65 -16.16
C ASN A 279 34.52 26.00 -17.31
N ILE A 280 33.21 26.22 -17.39
CA ILE A 280 32.37 25.71 -18.48
C ILE A 280 32.32 26.76 -19.59
N ALA A 281 33.21 26.62 -20.58
CA ALA A 281 33.12 27.38 -21.82
C ALA A 281 31.94 26.85 -22.66
N LEU A 282 30.90 27.68 -22.83
CA LEU A 282 29.86 27.43 -23.82
C LEU A 282 30.46 27.69 -25.21
N PHE A 283 30.48 26.65 -26.06
CA PHE A 283 30.81 26.76 -27.48
C PHE A 283 29.66 27.42 -28.27
#